data_AF-A0A433BPB8-F1
#
_entry.id   AF-A0A433BPB8-F1
#
_cell.length_a   1.000
_cell.length_b   1.000
_cell.length_c   1.000
_cell.angle_alpha   90.00
_cell.angle_beta   90.00
_cell.angle_gamma   90.00
#
_symmetry.space_group_name_H-M   'P 1'
#
loop_
_entity.id
_entity.type
_entity.pdbx_description
1 polymer ?
#
loop_
_entity_poly.entity_id
_entity_poly.type
_entity_poly.pdbx_seq_one_letter_code
_entity_poly.pdbx_strand_id
1 'polypeptide(L)'
;EQAKIAAATICGKRSAIAALPWFWSDQYDLKLQIAGLNTGYDEVVLSGEPSHHREFSCFYFRDGELIAADCVNRPRDFMLAKQAITKRLPTDRAELLAGSA
;
A
#
# COMPACT_ATOMS: atom_id res chain seq x y z
N GLU A 1 -8.55 13.45 -2.47
CA GLU A 1 -7.81 14.21 -3.49
C GLU A 1 -8.66 14.85 -4.58
N GLN A 2 -9.52 14.08 -5.27
CA GLN A 2 -10.25 14.59 -6.45
C GLN A 2 -11.03 15.89 -6.22
N ALA A 3 -11.82 15.98 -5.14
CA ALA A 3 -12.60 17.18 -4.82
C ALA A 3 -11.72 18.43 -4.62
N LYS A 4 -10.54 18.27 -4.00
CA LYS A 4 -9.59 19.36 -3.77
C LYS A 4 -9.01 19.88 -5.09
N ILE A 5 -8.67 18.99 -6.01
CA ILE A 5 -8.17 19.35 -7.35
C ILE A 5 -9.27 20.00 -8.19
N ALA A 6 -10.51 19.51 -8.11
CA ALA A 6 -11.65 20.12 -8.79
C ALA A 6 -11.88 21.56 -8.31
N ALA A 7 -11.91 21.78 -6.99
CA ALA A 7 -12.03 23.12 -6.41
C ALA A 7 -10.88 24.05 -6.83
N ALA A 8 -9.63 23.57 -6.78
CA ALA A 8 -8.47 24.35 -7.20
C ALA A 8 -8.53 24.72 -8.70
N THR A 9 -9.00 23.80 -9.53
CA THR A 9 -9.17 24.01 -10.98
C THR A 9 -10.20 25.10 -11.27
N ILE A 10 -11.34 25.11 -10.55
CA ILE A 10 -12.34 26.19 -10.63
C ILE A 10 -11.70 27.54 -10.29
N CYS A 11 -10.80 27.57 -9.30
CA CYS A 11 -10.05 28.77 -8.93
C CYS A 11 -8.84 29.09 -9.84
N GLY A 12 -8.71 28.45 -11.01
CA GLY A 12 -7.59 28.66 -11.94
C GLY A 12 -6.24 28.07 -11.49
N LYS A 13 -6.19 27.33 -10.37
CA LYS A 13 -5.00 26.68 -9.81
C LYS A 13 -4.92 25.22 -10.24
N ARG A 14 -4.60 24.99 -11.52
CA ARG A 14 -4.51 23.61 -12.07
C ARG A 14 -3.38 22.83 -11.42
N SER A 15 -3.64 21.57 -11.09
CA SER A 15 -2.65 20.61 -10.61
C SER A 15 -3.04 19.20 -11.03
N ALA A 16 -2.04 18.33 -11.24
CA ALA A 16 -2.27 16.92 -11.53
C ALA A 16 -2.68 16.16 -10.26
N ILE A 17 -3.51 15.13 -10.43
CA ILE A 17 -3.75 14.17 -9.35
C ILE A 17 -2.53 13.24 -9.28
N ALA A 18 -1.83 13.27 -8.15
CA ALA A 18 -0.65 12.43 -7.91
C ALA A 18 -0.80 11.54 -6.66
N ALA A 19 -1.98 11.51 -6.04
CA ALA A 19 -2.20 10.72 -4.83
C ALA A 19 -2.28 9.22 -5.16
N LEU A 20 -1.52 8.41 -4.44
CA LEU A 20 -1.62 6.97 -4.49
C LEU A 20 -3.03 6.52 -4.05
N PRO A 21 -3.72 5.66 -4.84
CA PRO A 21 -4.94 5.01 -4.39
C PRO A 21 -4.68 4.25 -3.09
N TRP A 22 -5.57 4.39 -2.12
CA TRP A 22 -5.51 3.61 -0.90
C TRP A 22 -6.92 3.35 -0.39
N PHE A 23 -7.08 2.24 0.32
CA PHE A 23 -8.36 1.80 0.85
C PHE A 23 -8.17 1.24 2.27
N TRP A 24 -9.27 1.12 3.00
CA TRP A 24 -9.28 0.42 4.28
C TRP A 24 -10.63 -0.26 4.50
N SER A 25 -10.62 -1.33 5.29
CA SER A 25 -11.82 -2.04 5.71
C SER A 25 -11.61 -2.54 7.14
N ASP A 26 -12.57 -2.26 8.00
CA ASP A 26 -12.65 -2.86 9.33
C ASP A 26 -13.71 -3.97 9.30
N GLN A 27 -13.29 -5.20 9.61
CA GLN A 27 -14.16 -6.36 9.70
C GLN A 27 -13.90 -7.05 11.02
N TYR A 28 -14.82 -6.90 11.98
CA TYR A 28 -14.60 -7.32 13.36
C TYR A 28 -13.31 -6.68 13.93
N ASP A 29 -12.41 -7.48 14.47
CA ASP A 29 -11.09 -7.10 14.97
C ASP A 29 -9.98 -7.13 13.89
N LEU A 30 -10.34 -7.28 12.61
CA LEU A 30 -9.41 -7.18 11.49
C LEU A 30 -9.45 -5.79 10.87
N LYS A 31 -8.31 -5.11 10.87
CA LYS A 31 -8.10 -3.83 10.18
C LYS A 31 -7.27 -4.07 8.93
N LEU A 32 -7.92 -4.06 7.77
CA LEU A 32 -7.25 -4.13 6.47
C LEU A 32 -6.95 -2.71 5.97
N GLN A 33 -5.71 -2.47 5.57
CA GLN A 33 -5.29 -1.25 4.88
C GLN A 33 -4.59 -1.61 3.58
N ILE A 34 -5.00 -0.99 2.48
CA ILE A 34 -4.51 -1.25 1.12
C ILE A 34 -3.81 0.00 0.60
N ALA A 35 -2.57 -0.14 0.14
CA ALA A 35 -1.83 0.88 -0.59
C ALA A 35 -1.65 0.47 -2.04
N GLY A 36 -1.94 1.35 -3.00
CA GLY A 36 -1.78 1.08 -4.43
C GLY A 36 -2.90 0.22 -5.03
N LEU A 37 -2.65 -0.28 -6.24
CA LEU A 37 -3.54 -1.18 -6.97
C LEU A 37 -2.70 -2.39 -7.38
N ASN A 38 -3.09 -3.59 -6.95
CA ASN A 38 -2.33 -4.81 -7.20
C ASN A 38 -2.49 -5.35 -8.62
N THR A 39 -3.40 -4.83 -9.44
CA THR A 39 -3.62 -5.30 -10.81
C THR A 39 -2.33 -5.35 -11.64
N GLY A 40 -2.01 -6.53 -12.14
CA GLY A 40 -0.83 -6.79 -12.97
C GLY A 40 0.44 -7.08 -12.18
N TYR A 41 0.34 -7.45 -10.89
CA TYR A 41 1.49 -8.01 -10.16
C TYR A 41 1.96 -9.32 -10.81
N ASP A 42 3.25 -9.61 -10.68
CA ASP A 42 3.90 -10.88 -11.07
C ASP A 42 4.52 -11.63 -9.89
N GLU A 43 4.73 -10.96 -8.76
CA GLU A 43 5.28 -11.51 -7.52
C GLU A 43 4.51 -11.02 -6.30
N VAL A 44 4.35 -11.89 -5.30
CA VAL A 44 3.81 -11.56 -3.97
C VAL A 44 4.78 -11.99 -2.89
N VAL A 45 5.13 -11.06 -2.02
CA VAL A 45 5.94 -11.32 -0.82
C VAL A 45 5.01 -11.27 0.39
N LEU A 46 4.86 -12.41 1.06
CA LEU A 46 4.04 -12.54 2.26
C LEU A 46 4.91 -12.37 3.51
N SER A 47 4.54 -11.42 4.36
CA SER A 47 5.16 -11.18 5.67
C SER A 47 4.16 -11.53 6.78
N GLY A 48 4.57 -12.43 7.69
CA GLY A 48 3.68 -13.02 8.71
C GLY A 48 3.07 -14.35 8.28
N GLU A 49 2.27 -14.95 9.17
CA GLU A 49 1.65 -16.27 8.97
C GLU A 49 0.12 -16.17 9.15
N PRO A 50 -0.65 -15.97 8.06
CA PRO A 50 -2.10 -15.75 8.11
C PRO A 50 -2.88 -16.91 8.74
N SER A 51 -2.32 -18.12 8.71
CA SER A 51 -2.98 -19.32 9.27
C SER A 51 -2.86 -19.39 10.80
N HIS A 52 -1.87 -18.73 11.40
CA HIS A 52 -1.59 -18.76 12.84
C HIS A 52 -1.83 -17.41 13.53
N HIS A 53 -1.77 -16.31 12.77
CA HIS A 53 -1.87 -14.95 13.31
C HIS A 53 -2.90 -14.13 12.54
N ARG A 54 -3.55 -13.20 13.26
CA ARG A 54 -4.51 -12.24 12.69
C ARG A 54 -3.82 -10.97 12.19
N GLU A 55 -2.55 -11.08 11.84
CA GLU A 55 -1.72 -9.99 11.32
C GLU A 55 -0.76 -10.52 10.26
N PHE A 56 -0.74 -9.87 9.10
CA PHE A 56 0.15 -10.18 7.99
C PHE A 56 0.10 -9.06 6.95
N SER A 57 1.07 -9.05 6.05
CA SER A 57 1.08 -8.16 4.89
C SER A 57 1.40 -8.93 3.61
N CYS A 58 0.68 -8.64 2.54
CA CYS A 58 1.00 -9.07 1.18
C CYS A 58 1.57 -7.87 0.42
N PHE A 59 2.81 -7.97 -0.04
CA PHE A 59 3.45 -6.94 -0.88
C PHE A 59 3.48 -7.42 -2.33
N TYR A 60 2.91 -6.62 -3.22
CA TYR A 60 2.74 -6.98 -4.63
C TYR A 60 3.76 -6.26 -5.50
N PHE A 61 4.49 -7.02 -6.30
CA PHE A 61 5.52 -6.52 -7.20
C PHE A 61 5.15 -6.73 -8.67
N ARG A 62 5.67 -5.87 -9.53
CA ARG A 62 5.68 -6.02 -10.99
C ARG A 62 7.04 -5.59 -11.51
N ASP A 63 7.69 -6.44 -12.29
CA ASP A 63 9.04 -6.19 -12.85
C ASP A 63 10.05 -5.73 -11.77
N GLY A 64 9.92 -6.28 -10.56
CA GLY A 64 10.77 -5.94 -9.42
C GLY A 64 10.33 -4.71 -8.60
N GLU A 65 9.41 -3.89 -9.10
CA GLU A 65 8.91 -2.68 -8.42
C GLU A 65 7.70 -2.97 -7.52
N LEU A 66 7.68 -2.40 -6.31
CA LEU A 66 6.53 -2.51 -5.40
C LEU A 66 5.37 -1.66 -5.94
N ILE A 67 4.23 -2.28 -6.25
CA ILE A 67 3.07 -1.60 -6.83
C ILE A 67 1.88 -1.49 -5.88
N ALA A 68 1.78 -2.42 -4.92
CA ALA A 68 0.71 -2.41 -3.93
C ALA A 68 1.09 -3.17 -2.66
N ALA A 69 0.31 -2.97 -1.59
CA ALA A 69 0.35 -3.78 -0.39
C ALA A 69 -1.03 -3.89 0.26
N ASP A 70 -1.36 -5.09 0.75
CA ASP A 70 -2.49 -5.35 1.64
C ASP A 70 -1.95 -5.67 3.03
N CYS A 71 -2.32 -4.88 4.03
CA CYS A 71 -1.80 -5.00 5.39
C CYS A 71 -2.95 -5.23 6.37
N VAL A 72 -3.00 -6.43 6.97
CA VAL A 72 -4.00 -6.80 7.97
C VAL A 72 -3.38 -6.62 9.35
N ASN A 73 -3.95 -5.73 10.17
CA ASN A 73 -3.47 -5.39 11.52
C ASN A 73 -1.99 -4.95 11.58
N ARG A 74 -1.43 -4.50 10.44
CA ARG A 74 -0.04 -4.02 10.30
C ARG A 74 0.02 -2.59 9.74
N PRO A 75 -0.36 -1.56 10.53
CA PRO A 75 -0.38 -0.18 10.05
C PRO A 75 1.01 0.37 9.70
N ARG A 76 2.08 -0.17 10.32
CA ARG A 76 3.47 0.23 10.00
C ARG A 76 3.85 -0.16 8.57
N ASP A 77 3.54 -1.39 8.18
CA ASP A 77 3.77 -1.92 6.84
C ASP A 77 3.00 -1.10 5.80
N PHE A 78 1.74 -0.76 6.09
CA PHE A 78 0.92 0.09 5.21
C PHE A 78 1.59 1.45 4.97
N MET A 79 2.10 2.09 6.03
CA MET A 79 2.77 3.40 5.91
C MET A 79 4.08 3.29 5.12
N LEU A 80 4.87 2.25 5.36
CA LEU A 80 6.10 1.97 4.62
C LEU A 80 5.79 1.77 3.13
N ALA A 81 4.87 0.85 2.80
CA ALA A 81 4.49 0.55 1.42
C ALA A 81 3.93 1.79 0.73
N LYS A 82 3.01 2.53 1.37
CA LYS A 82 2.45 3.77 0.82
C LYS A 82 3.55 4.78 0.48
N GLN A 83 4.55 4.94 1.35
CA GLN A 83 5.68 5.83 1.09
C GLN A 83 6.56 5.31 -0.05
N ALA A 84 6.92 4.03 -0.03
CA ALA A 84 7.76 3.40 -1.03
C ALA A 84 7.14 3.49 -2.42
N ILE A 85 5.85 3.15 -2.57
CA ILE A 85 5.14 3.21 -3.86
C ILE A 85 5.01 4.66 -4.34
N THR A 86 4.62 5.60 -3.46
CA THR A 86 4.47 7.02 -3.84
C THR A 86 5.78 7.62 -4.34
N LYS A 87 6.91 7.23 -3.74
CA LYS A 87 8.25 7.73 -4.08
C LYS A 87 9.00 6.84 -5.07
N ARG A 88 8.43 5.71 -5.49
CA ARG A 88 9.07 4.66 -6.30
C ARG A 88 10.45 4.25 -5.75
N LEU A 89 10.50 4.00 -4.44
CA LEU A 89 11.73 3.55 -3.79
C LEU A 89 11.97 2.08 -4.13
N PRO A 90 13.22 1.68 -4.38
CA PRO A 90 13.59 0.27 -4.37
C PRO A 90 13.21 -0.36 -3.02
N THR A 91 12.59 -1.53 -3.06
CA THR A 91 12.15 -2.25 -1.85
C THR A 91 12.76 -3.64 -1.84
N ASP A 92 13.63 -3.90 -0.87
CA ASP A 92 14.23 -5.22 -0.65
C ASP A 92 13.21 -6.16 0.01
N ARG A 93 13.10 -7.37 -0.53
CA ARG A 93 12.23 -8.42 0.01
C ARG A 93 12.69 -8.89 1.37
N ALA A 94 14.00 -8.94 1.60
CA ALA A 94 14.54 -9.36 2.89
C ALA A 94 14.12 -8.40 4.01
N GLU A 95 14.10 -7.09 3.74
CA GLU A 95 13.66 -6.07 4.70
C GLU A 95 12.16 -6.19 5.02
N LEU A 96 11.32 -6.51 4.02
CA LEU A 96 9.88 -6.73 4.22
C LEU A 96 9.58 -7.95 5.10
N LEU A 97 10.44 -8.98 5.06
CA LEU A 97 10.32 -10.19 5.86
C LEU A 97 10.93 -10.04 7.26
N ALA A 98 11.92 -9.15 7.44
CA ALA A 98 12.53 -8.89 8.74
C ALA A 98 11.59 -8.14 9.71
N GLY A 99 10.66 -7.35 9.18
CA GLY A 99 9.65 -6.62 9.98
C GLY A 99 8.58 -7.49 10.66
N SER A 100 8.60 -8.81 10.44
CA SER A 100 7.65 -9.79 11.00
C SER A 100 8.07 -10.41 12.35
N ALA A 101 9.24 -10.05 12.88
CA ALA A 101 9.79 -10.60 14.13
C ALA A 101 9.37 -9.84 15.38
#